data_AF-A0A2A5BK15-F1
#
_entry.id   AF-A0A2A5BK15-F1
#
_cell.length_a   1.000
_cell.length_b   1.000
_cell.length_c   1.000
_cell.angle_alpha   90.00
_cell.angle_beta   90.00
_cell.angle_gamma   90.00
#
_symmetry.space_group_name_H-M   'P 1'
#
loop_
_entity.id
_entity.type
_entity.pdbx_description
1 polymer ?
#
loop_
_entity_poly.entity_id
_entity_poly.type
_entity_poly.pdbx_seq_one_letter_code
_entity_poly.pdbx_strand_id
1 'polypeptide(L)'
;MTNTDHDSSTAGKQLFEINDIARGGFSTSGTVNVAYTRFGTYSSPVYRVGRTFTSVQHRALQYNTITNRAQNGINYLDLPTKNSVAAAVTGENTPINATDIATTTLASQDAVVNSNWVDFTADTLFQDSDGSLNPVSGLMYIEAPCDATSPYTWVKSGAIRLRQTGRKTSTLKEIAISGFAPPGAIIP
;
A
#
# COMPACT_ATOMS: atom_id res chain seq x y z
N MET A 1 6.14 -5.19 -12.69
CA MET A 1 5.80 -3.85 -13.22
C MET A 1 6.42 -3.67 -14.59
N THR A 2 5.72 -3.04 -15.51
CA THR A 2 6.16 -2.77 -16.87
C THR A 2 6.31 -1.26 -17.09
N ASN A 3 7.05 -0.87 -18.13
CA ASN A 3 7.27 0.53 -18.50
C ASN A 3 6.05 1.16 -19.20
N THR A 4 4.88 1.04 -18.56
CA THR A 4 3.59 1.41 -19.12
C THR A 4 3.05 2.64 -18.42
N ASP A 5 2.56 3.58 -19.21
CA ASP A 5 1.85 4.74 -18.69
C ASP A 5 0.48 4.31 -18.15
N HIS A 6 0.20 4.71 -16.91
CA HIS A 6 -1.06 4.39 -16.23
C HIS A 6 -2.06 5.54 -16.27
N ASP A 7 -1.70 6.70 -16.84
CA ASP A 7 -2.57 7.85 -16.99
C ASP A 7 -2.41 8.56 -18.34
N SER A 8 -3.08 8.03 -19.37
CA SER A 8 -3.07 8.62 -20.71
C SER A 8 -3.64 10.06 -20.81
N SER A 9 -4.23 10.59 -19.73
CA SER A 9 -4.78 11.95 -19.71
C SER A 9 -3.74 13.02 -19.37
N THR A 10 -2.59 12.63 -18.81
CA THR A 10 -1.50 13.53 -18.43
C THR A 10 -0.34 13.39 -19.41
N ALA A 11 0.11 14.48 -20.01
CA ALA A 11 1.25 14.45 -20.94
C ALA A 11 2.52 13.90 -20.24
N GLY A 12 3.23 13.00 -20.92
CA GLY A 12 4.41 12.32 -20.40
C GLY A 12 4.12 10.83 -20.11
N LYS A 13 4.96 10.22 -19.26
CA LYS A 13 4.75 8.84 -18.79
C LYS A 13 4.59 8.88 -17.28
N GLN A 14 3.45 8.43 -16.77
CA GLN A 14 3.24 8.29 -15.35
C GLN A 14 3.29 6.80 -15.02
N LEU A 15 4.24 6.39 -14.18
CA LEU A 15 4.32 5.02 -13.71
C LEU A 15 3.44 4.84 -12.48
N PHE A 16 2.77 3.69 -12.38
CA PHE A 16 2.06 3.32 -11.16
C PHE A 16 3.04 2.71 -10.16
N GLU A 17 3.08 3.28 -8.96
CA GLU A 17 3.88 2.82 -7.84
C GLU A 17 2.98 2.15 -6.81
N ILE A 18 3.25 0.87 -6.54
CA ILE A 18 2.55 0.13 -5.50
C ILE A 18 3.29 0.34 -4.19
N ASN A 19 2.72 1.19 -3.34
CA ASN A 19 3.21 1.47 -1.99
C ASN A 19 2.61 0.54 -0.93
N ASP A 20 1.39 0.04 -1.17
CA ASP A 20 0.73 -0.89 -0.26
C ASP A 20 -0.06 -1.96 -1.03
N ILE A 21 -0.05 -3.18 -0.48
CA ILE A 21 -0.79 -4.34 -0.99
C ILE A 21 -1.65 -4.89 0.15
N ALA A 22 -2.96 -4.65 0.09
CA ALA A 22 -3.90 -5.19 1.07
C ALA A 22 -4.54 -6.48 0.56
N ARG A 23 -4.73 -7.43 1.48
CA ARG A 23 -5.40 -8.70 1.28
C ARG A 23 -6.57 -8.78 2.27
N GLY A 24 -7.78 -8.99 1.76
CA GLY A 24 -9.01 -8.97 2.54
C GLY A 24 -9.59 -10.36 2.80
N GLY A 25 -10.52 -10.42 3.76
CA GLY A 25 -11.34 -11.61 4.05
C GLY A 25 -10.95 -12.38 5.31
N PHE A 26 -10.18 -11.78 6.21
CA PHE A 26 -9.61 -12.46 7.38
C PHE A 26 -10.33 -12.22 8.71
N SER A 27 -11.48 -11.54 8.70
CA SER A 27 -12.20 -11.13 9.92
C SER A 27 -12.62 -12.30 10.81
N THR A 28 -12.95 -13.45 10.20
CA THR A 28 -13.38 -14.66 10.90
C THR A 28 -12.30 -15.75 10.93
N SER A 29 -11.11 -15.47 10.40
CA SER A 29 -10.03 -16.46 10.31
C SER A 29 -9.32 -16.72 11.64
N GLY A 30 -9.64 -15.99 12.72
CA GLY A 30 -8.91 -16.11 13.97
C GLY A 30 -7.45 -15.66 13.80
N THR A 31 -6.50 -16.53 14.16
CA THR A 31 -5.06 -16.26 14.01
C THR A 31 -4.67 -16.20 12.54
N VAL A 32 -3.94 -15.16 12.17
CA VAL A 32 -3.36 -15.00 10.83
C VAL A 32 -1.87 -14.79 10.99
N ASN A 33 -1.08 -15.64 10.35
CA ASN A 33 0.38 -15.48 10.31
C ASN A 33 0.78 -14.87 8.97
N VAL A 34 1.86 -14.11 8.98
CA VAL A 34 2.40 -13.46 7.79
C VAL A 34 3.88 -13.77 7.67
N ALA A 35 4.32 -14.01 6.45
CA ALA A 35 5.73 -14.12 6.12
C ALA A 35 5.99 -13.35 4.82
N TYR A 36 7.19 -12.80 4.70
CA TYR A 36 7.61 -12.09 3.51
C TYR A 36 9.10 -12.26 3.29
N THR A 37 9.52 -12.18 2.04
CA THR A 37 10.92 -12.36 1.67
C THR A 37 11.23 -11.66 0.36
N ARG A 38 12.48 -11.25 0.21
CA ARG A 38 13.03 -10.62 -0.99
C ARG A 38 13.90 -11.65 -1.71
N PHE A 39 13.47 -12.11 -2.88
CA PHE A 39 14.27 -13.02 -3.72
C PHE A 39 14.93 -12.33 -4.93
N GLY A 40 14.53 -11.10 -5.28
CA GLY A 40 15.00 -10.39 -6.46
C GLY A 40 15.99 -9.27 -6.16
N THR A 41 16.99 -9.09 -7.04
CA THR A 41 17.86 -7.92 -7.03
C THR A 41 17.07 -6.64 -7.28
N TYR A 42 16.05 -6.70 -8.14
CA TYR A 42 15.18 -5.59 -8.55
C TYR A 42 13.83 -5.57 -7.81
N SER A 43 13.84 -5.95 -6.54
CA SER A 43 12.68 -5.83 -5.65
C SER A 43 13.05 -5.11 -4.37
N SER A 44 12.25 -4.16 -3.94
CA SER A 44 12.38 -3.58 -2.60
C SER A 44 11.93 -4.59 -1.53
N PRO A 45 12.46 -4.49 -0.30
CA PRO A 45 11.92 -5.27 0.82
C PRO A 45 10.47 -4.88 1.11
N VAL A 46 9.75 -5.76 1.81
CA VAL A 46 8.52 -5.35 2.51
C VAL A 46 8.95 -4.55 3.73
N TYR A 47 8.47 -3.32 3.84
CA TYR A 47 8.89 -2.41 4.91
C TYR A 47 8.10 -2.63 6.18
N ARG A 48 6.80 -2.93 6.06
CA ARG A 48 5.88 -3.13 7.17
C ARG A 48 4.78 -4.11 6.78
N VAL A 49 4.23 -4.77 7.79
CA VAL A 49 3.00 -5.56 7.69
C VAL A 49 2.10 -5.23 8.87
N GLY A 50 0.80 -5.11 8.62
CA GLY A 50 -0.16 -4.74 9.67
C GLY A 50 -1.59 -5.16 9.37
N ARG A 51 -2.46 -5.04 10.39
CA ARG A 51 -3.89 -5.29 10.25
C ARG A 51 -4.61 -3.98 10.00
N THR A 52 -4.73 -3.57 8.74
CA THR A 52 -5.44 -2.35 8.36
C THR A 52 -6.00 -2.42 6.95
N PHE A 53 -7.05 -1.64 6.68
CA PHE A 53 -7.61 -1.45 5.33
C PHE A 53 -7.06 -0.20 4.65
N THR A 54 -6.78 0.86 5.42
CA THR A 54 -6.44 2.16 4.86
C THR A 54 -4.93 2.28 4.75
N SER A 55 -4.46 2.50 3.54
CA SER A 55 -3.09 2.90 3.28
C SER A 55 -2.98 4.39 3.49
N VAL A 56 -2.06 4.80 4.36
CA VAL A 56 -1.88 6.19 4.75
C VAL A 56 -0.60 6.71 4.11
N GLN A 57 -0.71 7.83 3.41
CA GLN A 57 0.45 8.50 2.87
C GLN A 57 1.46 8.82 3.97
N HIS A 58 2.73 8.52 3.69
CA HIS A 58 3.84 8.90 4.54
C HIS A 58 4.86 9.71 3.74
N ARG A 59 5.05 10.98 4.12
CA ARG A 59 6.06 11.85 3.54
C ARG A 59 7.13 12.16 4.56
N ALA A 60 8.36 12.26 4.07
CA ALA A 60 9.45 12.85 4.84
C ALA A 60 9.25 14.36 4.97
N LEU A 61 9.95 15.02 5.90
CA LEU A 61 9.89 16.47 6.09
C LEU A 61 10.18 17.22 4.78
N GLN A 62 11.28 16.85 4.13
CA GLN A 62 11.67 17.28 2.78
C GLN A 62 12.49 16.16 2.12
N TYR A 63 12.60 16.15 0.79
CA TYR A 63 13.34 15.13 0.04
C TYR A 63 14.75 15.56 -0.42
N ASN A 64 15.21 16.75 -0.02
CA ASN A 64 16.47 17.36 -0.47
C ASN A 64 17.74 16.85 0.23
N THR A 65 17.66 16.37 1.47
CA THR A 65 18.83 15.91 2.26
C THR A 65 18.56 14.57 2.95
N ILE A 66 19.61 13.86 3.38
CA ILE A 66 19.46 12.62 4.17
C ILE A 66 18.79 12.92 5.51
N THR A 67 19.19 14.00 6.19
CA THR A 67 18.62 14.41 7.49
C THR A 67 17.12 14.68 7.38
N ASN A 68 16.69 15.43 6.35
CA ASN A 68 15.28 15.74 6.17
C ASN A 68 14.46 14.51 5.76
N ARG A 69 15.05 13.58 5.00
CA ARG A 69 14.41 12.31 4.61
C ARG A 69 14.19 11.36 5.80
N ALA A 70 14.95 11.52 6.87
CA ALA A 70 14.84 10.71 8.08
C ALA A 70 13.75 11.22 9.05
N GLN A 71 13.21 12.42 8.82
CA GLN A 71 12.17 13.02 9.65
C GLN A 71 10.81 12.91 8.97
N ASN A 72 9.74 12.73 9.74
CA ASN A 72 8.38 12.77 9.23
C ASN A 72 8.00 14.20 8.81
N GLY A 73 7.12 14.31 7.81
CA GLY A 73 6.40 15.53 7.53
C GLY A 73 5.57 16.00 8.73
N ILE A 74 5.23 17.27 8.76
CA ILE A 74 4.45 17.88 9.84
C ILE A 74 3.06 17.24 9.87
N ASN A 75 2.66 16.74 11.05
CA ASN A 75 1.39 16.04 11.34
C ASN A 75 1.19 14.66 10.65
N TYR A 76 2.22 14.09 10.03
CA TYR A 76 2.15 12.71 9.52
C TYR A 76 2.23 11.72 10.70
N LEU A 77 1.37 10.71 10.69
CA LEU A 77 1.29 9.70 11.75
C LEU A 77 2.05 8.42 11.39
N ASP A 78 2.75 7.84 12.35
CA ASP A 78 3.42 6.54 12.20
C ASP A 78 2.49 5.36 12.52
N LEU A 79 1.52 5.59 13.40
CA LEU A 79 0.59 4.58 13.91
C LEU A 79 -0.87 5.03 13.75
N PRO A 80 -1.80 4.08 13.51
CA PRO A 80 -3.22 4.38 13.47
C PRO A 80 -3.74 4.96 14.79
N THR A 81 -4.57 6.02 14.75
CA THR A 81 -5.22 6.60 15.94
C THR A 81 -6.74 6.63 15.88
N LYS A 82 -7.34 6.30 14.73
CA LYS A 82 -8.80 6.26 14.55
C LYS A 82 -9.43 4.94 14.93
N ASN A 83 -10.74 5.02 15.21
CA ASN A 83 -11.63 3.88 15.42
C ASN A 83 -12.50 3.55 14.19
N SER A 84 -12.51 4.40 13.17
CA SER A 84 -13.18 4.12 11.89
C SER A 84 -12.59 4.95 10.75
N VAL A 85 -12.54 4.33 9.57
CA VAL A 85 -12.12 4.91 8.29
C VAL A 85 -12.88 4.20 7.16
N ALA A 86 -13.23 4.93 6.10
CA ALA A 86 -13.96 4.39 4.95
C ALA A 86 -13.13 4.38 3.66
N ALA A 87 -12.09 5.21 3.56
CA ALA A 87 -11.24 5.31 2.39
C ALA A 87 -10.13 4.25 2.41
N ALA A 88 -9.85 3.63 1.26
CA ALA A 88 -8.76 2.67 1.12
C ALA A 88 -7.38 3.35 1.10
N VAL A 89 -7.31 4.62 0.68
CA VAL A 89 -6.11 5.45 0.68
C VAL A 89 -6.45 6.82 1.25
N THR A 90 -5.60 7.34 2.14
CA THR A 90 -5.74 8.70 2.69
C THR A 90 -4.40 9.44 2.67
N GLY A 91 -4.46 10.74 2.40
CA GLY A 91 -3.28 11.59 2.30
C GLY A 91 -3.54 12.82 1.45
N GLU A 92 -2.50 13.62 1.25
CA GLU A 92 -2.54 14.80 0.41
C GLU A 92 -2.46 14.39 -1.07
N ASN A 93 -3.54 14.64 -1.82
CA ASN A 93 -3.66 14.24 -3.23
C ASN A 93 -3.03 15.24 -4.21
N THR A 94 -1.94 15.88 -3.80
CA THR A 94 -1.21 16.86 -4.61
C THR A 94 0.29 16.57 -4.54
N PRO A 95 0.99 16.57 -5.70
CA PRO A 95 2.44 16.49 -5.74
C PRO A 95 3.15 17.58 -4.93
N ILE A 96 4.37 17.29 -4.50
CA ILE A 96 5.29 18.27 -3.89
C ILE A 96 6.69 18.16 -4.49
N ASN A 97 7.44 19.27 -4.46
CA ASN A 97 8.84 19.32 -4.85
C ASN A 97 9.75 18.81 -3.72
N ALA A 98 11.00 18.51 -4.06
CA ALA A 98 11.97 18.00 -3.09
C ALA A 98 12.30 18.99 -1.95
N THR A 99 12.12 20.29 -2.18
CA THR A 99 12.35 21.37 -1.22
C THR A 99 11.10 21.81 -0.46
N ASP A 100 9.93 21.27 -0.79
CA ASP A 100 8.69 21.65 -0.10
C ASP A 100 8.63 20.94 1.26
N ILE A 101 8.23 21.67 2.29
CA ILE A 101 7.97 21.07 3.61
C ILE A 101 6.65 20.31 3.54
N ALA A 102 6.72 18.99 3.66
CA ALA A 102 5.52 18.17 3.70
C ALA A 102 4.74 18.45 4.99
N THR A 103 3.50 18.92 4.84
CA THR A 103 2.57 19.14 5.95
C THR A 103 1.24 18.49 5.57
N THR A 104 0.55 17.93 6.56
CA THR A 104 -0.83 17.51 6.43
C THR A 104 -1.71 18.22 7.44
N THR A 105 -2.91 18.57 7.02
CA THR A 105 -3.98 19.01 7.94
C THR A 105 -5.21 18.11 7.81
N LEU A 106 -5.13 17.11 6.94
CA LEU A 106 -6.21 16.18 6.69
C LEU A 106 -6.40 15.31 7.93
N ALA A 107 -7.45 15.61 8.68
CA ALA A 107 -7.91 14.73 9.76
C ALA A 107 -8.17 13.30 9.26
N SER A 108 -8.34 13.08 7.95
CA SER A 108 -8.48 11.76 7.32
C SER A 108 -7.17 10.99 7.13
N GLN A 109 -6.00 11.59 7.33
CA GLN A 109 -4.71 10.92 7.16
C GLN A 109 -4.37 10.04 8.37
N ASP A 110 -5.18 9.00 8.50
CA ASP A 110 -5.09 8.02 9.56
C ASP A 110 -5.74 6.73 9.06
N ALA A 111 -5.54 5.65 9.79
CA ALA A 111 -6.11 4.35 9.53
C ALA A 111 -6.83 3.82 10.77
N VAL A 112 -7.52 2.69 10.61
CA VAL A 112 -8.03 1.89 11.73
C VAL A 112 -7.34 0.54 11.73
N VAL A 113 -7.12 -0.04 12.91
CA VAL A 113 -6.82 -1.46 13.00
C VAL A 113 -8.03 -2.24 12.50
N ASN A 114 -7.83 -3.07 11.48
CA ASN A 114 -8.91 -3.81 10.82
C ASN A 114 -8.55 -5.29 10.72
N SER A 115 -9.30 -6.14 11.44
CA SER A 115 -9.07 -7.59 11.43
C SER A 115 -9.44 -8.23 10.08
N ASN A 116 -10.21 -7.60 9.20
CA ASN A 116 -10.51 -8.21 7.91
C ASN A 116 -9.36 -8.12 6.90
N TRP A 117 -8.37 -7.26 7.14
CA TRP A 117 -7.35 -6.93 6.16
C TRP A 117 -5.94 -7.14 6.71
N VAL A 118 -5.06 -7.64 5.85
CA VAL A 118 -3.60 -7.67 6.04
C VAL A 118 -3.01 -6.75 5.01
N ASP A 119 -2.25 -5.75 5.45
CA ASP A 119 -1.60 -4.76 4.59
C ASP A 119 -0.09 -4.92 4.60
N PHE A 120 0.53 -4.88 3.43
CA PHE A 120 1.98 -4.92 3.25
C PHE A 120 2.45 -3.63 2.60
N THR A 121 3.32 -2.90 3.29
CA THR A 121 3.99 -1.75 2.70
C THR A 121 5.11 -2.22 1.79
N ALA A 122 5.02 -1.82 0.52
CA ALA A 122 5.93 -2.17 -0.56
C ALA A 122 6.48 -0.90 -1.22
N ASP A 123 7.46 -1.10 -2.08
CA ASP A 123 7.94 -0.10 -3.02
C ASP A 123 8.17 -0.83 -4.33
N THR A 124 7.13 -0.86 -5.18
CA THR A 124 7.14 -1.67 -6.39
C THR A 124 6.64 -0.82 -7.55
N LEU A 125 7.57 -0.47 -8.44
CA LEU A 125 7.36 0.35 -9.62
C LEU A 125 8.41 0.01 -10.68
N PHE A 126 8.12 0.29 -11.94
CA PHE A 126 9.09 0.00 -13.00
C PHE A 126 10.39 0.79 -12.81
N GLN A 127 10.29 2.09 -12.57
CA GLN A 127 11.41 3.00 -12.34
C GLN A 127 10.97 4.14 -11.41
N ASP A 128 11.74 4.44 -10.37
CA ASP A 128 11.52 5.59 -9.49
C ASP A 128 12.05 6.88 -10.13
N SER A 129 11.59 8.00 -9.60
CA SER A 129 12.04 9.37 -9.84
C SER A 129 13.56 9.58 -9.77
N ASP A 130 14.29 8.73 -9.03
CA ASP A 130 15.75 8.75 -8.94
C ASP A 130 16.45 7.84 -9.96
N GLY A 131 15.67 7.16 -10.81
CA GLY A 131 16.14 6.25 -11.85
C GLY A 131 16.31 4.79 -11.42
N SER A 132 16.15 4.47 -10.13
CA SER A 132 16.24 3.10 -9.61
C SER A 132 15.10 2.21 -10.11
N LEU A 133 15.35 0.90 -10.22
CA LEU A 133 14.39 -0.08 -10.75
C LEU A 133 13.94 -1.03 -9.64
N ASN A 134 12.63 -1.05 -9.33
CA ASN A 134 12.01 -2.04 -8.43
C ASN A 134 10.78 -2.73 -9.06
N PRO A 135 10.87 -3.26 -10.30
CA PRO A 135 9.72 -3.79 -11.03
C PRO A 135 9.12 -5.05 -10.44
N VAL A 136 9.77 -5.73 -9.49
CA VAL A 136 9.29 -6.97 -8.90
C VAL A 136 8.96 -6.71 -7.43
N SER A 137 7.83 -7.20 -6.94
CA SER A 137 7.51 -7.11 -5.52
C SER A 137 8.32 -8.14 -4.71
N GLY A 138 8.44 -7.92 -3.40
CA GLY A 138 8.73 -9.01 -2.49
C GLY A 138 7.66 -10.11 -2.58
N LEU A 139 8.00 -11.32 -2.15
CA LEU A 139 7.00 -12.37 -1.96
C LEU A 139 6.35 -12.18 -0.60
N MET A 140 5.02 -12.30 -0.59
CA MET A 140 4.18 -12.07 0.58
C MET A 140 3.27 -13.28 0.77
N TYR A 141 3.27 -13.82 1.98
CA TYR A 141 2.50 -14.99 2.37
C TYR A 141 1.59 -14.62 3.53
N ILE A 142 0.36 -15.14 3.46
CA ILE A 142 -0.60 -15.09 4.55
C ILE A 142 -1.04 -16.52 4.80
N GLU A 143 -0.88 -16.97 6.04
CA GLU A 143 -1.42 -18.23 6.52
C GLU A 143 -2.64 -17.93 7.39
N ALA A 144 -3.73 -18.63 7.12
CA ALA A 144 -4.98 -18.54 7.87
C ALA A 144 -5.65 -19.93 7.89
N PRO A 145 -6.46 -20.23 8.91
CA PRO A 145 -7.32 -21.41 8.94
C PRO A 145 -8.17 -21.52 7.67
N CYS A 146 -8.29 -22.74 7.19
CA CYS A 146 -9.09 -23.10 6.02
C CYS A 146 -9.91 -24.37 6.29
N ASP A 147 -10.79 -24.72 5.36
CA ASP A 147 -11.55 -25.97 5.38
C ASP A 147 -11.20 -26.83 4.15
N ALA A 148 -11.85 -27.98 4.02
CA ALA A 148 -11.63 -28.90 2.90
C ALA A 148 -12.33 -28.46 1.59
N THR A 149 -12.96 -27.28 1.54
CA THR A 149 -13.57 -26.80 0.30
C THR A 149 -12.50 -26.43 -0.72
N SER A 150 -12.88 -26.49 -1.99
CA SER A 150 -11.89 -26.31 -3.04
C SER A 150 -11.47 -24.84 -3.19
N PRO A 151 -10.16 -24.53 -3.22
CA PRO A 151 -9.68 -23.15 -3.29
C PRO A 151 -10.16 -22.35 -4.52
N TYR A 152 -10.54 -23.00 -5.63
CA TYR A 152 -11.06 -22.26 -6.79
C TYR A 152 -12.36 -21.48 -6.46
N THR A 153 -13.11 -21.91 -5.45
CA THR A 153 -14.34 -21.22 -4.99
C THR A 153 -14.05 -20.03 -4.08
N TRP A 154 -12.79 -19.83 -3.69
CA TRP A 154 -12.34 -18.83 -2.72
C TRP A 154 -11.96 -17.50 -3.36
N VAL A 155 -12.04 -17.39 -4.69
CA VAL A 155 -11.80 -16.14 -5.39
C VAL A 155 -12.92 -15.16 -5.07
N LYS A 156 -12.57 -14.02 -4.45
CA LYS A 156 -13.50 -12.92 -4.16
C LYS A 156 -13.06 -11.68 -4.92
N SER A 157 -14.04 -10.98 -5.49
CA SER A 157 -13.81 -9.66 -6.11
C SER A 157 -13.29 -8.67 -5.07
N GLY A 158 -12.31 -7.85 -5.44
CA GLY A 158 -11.72 -6.83 -4.57
C GLY A 158 -10.93 -7.35 -3.37
N ALA A 159 -10.62 -8.65 -3.32
CA ALA A 159 -9.85 -9.24 -2.22
C ALA A 159 -8.40 -8.77 -2.15
N ILE A 160 -7.89 -8.15 -3.22
CA ILE A 160 -6.56 -7.54 -3.27
C ILE A 160 -6.70 -6.08 -3.65
N ARG A 161 -6.12 -5.17 -2.86
CA ARG A 161 -6.03 -3.73 -3.17
C ARG A 161 -4.58 -3.32 -3.34
N LEU A 162 -4.23 -2.84 -4.53
CA LEU A 162 -2.94 -2.24 -4.84
C LEU A 162 -3.07 -0.73 -4.72
N ARG A 163 -2.25 -0.09 -3.88
CA ARG A 163 -2.43 1.31 -3.50
C ARG A 163 -1.15 2.11 -3.72
N GLN A 164 -1.30 3.27 -4.35
CA GLN A 164 -0.28 4.30 -4.50
C GLN A 164 -0.63 5.44 -3.54
N THR A 165 0.32 5.84 -2.71
CA THR A 165 0.09 6.83 -1.64
C THR A 165 0.63 8.22 -1.95
N GLY A 166 1.19 8.47 -3.13
CA GLY A 166 1.49 9.83 -3.59
C GLY A 166 2.67 10.52 -2.87
N ARG A 167 3.83 9.86 -2.78
CA ARG A 167 4.96 10.36 -1.95
C ARG A 167 5.60 11.66 -2.44
N LYS A 168 5.78 11.85 -3.76
CA LYS A 168 6.41 13.04 -4.36
C LYS A 168 5.61 13.61 -5.54
N THR A 169 5.67 12.95 -6.68
CA THR A 169 5.11 13.43 -7.95
C THR A 169 3.84 12.70 -8.37
N SER A 170 3.40 11.74 -7.57
CA SER A 170 2.24 10.91 -7.84
C SER A 170 1.03 11.32 -7.00
N THR A 171 -0.16 10.97 -7.49
CA THR A 171 -1.44 11.14 -6.79
C THR A 171 -1.84 9.86 -6.07
N LEU A 172 -2.87 9.95 -5.22
CA LEU A 172 -3.46 8.78 -4.60
C LEU A 172 -4.19 7.95 -5.66
N LYS A 173 -3.94 6.64 -5.69
CA LYS A 173 -4.61 5.72 -6.61
C LYS A 173 -4.78 4.35 -5.97
N GLU A 174 -5.87 3.67 -6.31
CA GLU A 174 -6.17 2.31 -5.89
C GLU A 174 -6.57 1.48 -7.11
N ILE A 175 -6.11 0.24 -7.15
CA ILE A 175 -6.61 -0.79 -8.06
C ILE A 175 -7.13 -1.96 -7.21
N ALA A 176 -8.40 -2.29 -7.38
CA ALA A 176 -9.02 -3.45 -6.77
C ALA A 176 -9.03 -4.62 -7.75
N ILE A 177 -8.53 -5.78 -7.34
CA ILE A 177 -8.53 -6.99 -8.16
C ILE A 177 -9.06 -8.19 -7.36
N SER A 178 -9.56 -9.19 -8.09
CA SER A 178 -9.97 -10.45 -7.50
C SER A 178 -8.77 -11.19 -6.91
N GLY A 179 -9.00 -11.95 -5.83
CA GLY A 179 -7.98 -12.80 -5.24
C GLY A 179 -8.57 -13.86 -4.34
N PHE A 180 -7.76 -14.85 -3.98
CA PHE A 180 -8.13 -15.88 -3.02
C PHE A 180 -8.24 -15.28 -1.61
N ALA A 181 -9.36 -15.55 -0.95
CA ALA A 181 -9.63 -15.23 0.45
C ALA A 181 -10.20 -16.47 1.16
N PRO A 182 -9.97 -16.67 2.48
CA PRO A 182 -10.40 -17.89 3.17
C PRO A 182 -11.90 -18.23 3.01
N PRO A 183 -12.30 -19.50 3.20
CA PRO A 183 -13.71 -19.89 3.24
C PRO A 183 -14.55 -18.98 4.13
N GLY A 184 -15.73 -18.58 3.64
CA GLY A 184 -16.61 -17.66 4.38
C GLY A 184 -16.16 -16.19 4.40
N ALA A 185 -15.05 -15.83 3.73
CA ALA A 185 -14.58 -14.46 3.65
C ALA A 185 -15.65 -13.50 3.08
N ILE A 186 -15.78 -12.36 3.75
CA ILE A 186 -16.55 -11.20 3.29
C ILE A 186 -15.55 -10.10 2.92
N ILE A 187 -15.65 -9.61 1.69
CA ILE A 187 -14.88 -8.46 1.21
C ILE A 187 -15.83 -7.25 1.20
N PRO A 188 -15.59 -6.23 2.04
CA PRO A 188 -16.33 -4.97 2.02
C PRO A 188 -16.17 -4.19 0.71
#